data_AF-A0A9W8QKS0-F1
#
_entry.id   AF-A0A9W8QKS0-F1
#
_cell.length_a   1.000
_cell.length_b   1.000
_cell.length_c   1.000
_cell.angle_alpha   90.00
_cell.angle_beta   90.00
_cell.angle_gamma   90.00
#
_symmetry.space_group_name_H-M   'P 1'
#
loop_
_entity.id
_entity.type
_entity.pdbx_description
1 polymer ?
#
loop_
_entity_poly.entity_id
_entity_poly.type
_entity_poly.pdbx_seq_one_letter_code
_entity_poly.pdbx_strand_id
1 'polypeptide(L)'
;MWVSKITLPRPPEDDVWQHVFSAIAALGNGKKAYIKLALEPVGAEWLGYRGGVSDTEPEPSMAEQEKYDSLMGEVKNKITILYFHGGSNYLIDPVSTRPVVAKYATVAQGRVLSVRYRLAPQGPFSTALVDALVAYLSLLYPHRLKHFVNLSARLQLSCAEILTAATLLHRCYSYCFIYIAPHPQKKRQRYDFMEQSMQWTTAYS
;
A
#
# COMPACT_ATOMS: atom_id res chain seq x y z
N MET A 1 -3.86 17.28 -10.10
CA MET A 1 -3.73 16.49 -8.85
C MET A 1 -2.36 16.69 -8.21
N TRP A 2 -2.20 16.42 -6.92
CA TRP A 2 -0.88 16.34 -6.29
C TRP A 2 -0.31 14.93 -6.44
N VAL A 3 1.00 14.86 -6.67
CA VAL A 3 1.77 13.63 -6.64
C VAL A 3 3.07 13.90 -5.88
N SER A 4 3.40 13.08 -4.88
CA SER A 4 4.68 13.12 -4.16
C SER A 4 5.26 11.72 -4.07
N LYS A 5 6.45 11.51 -4.63
CA LYS A 5 7.15 10.23 -4.64
C LYS A 5 7.85 10.00 -3.31
N ILE A 6 7.77 8.77 -2.81
CA ILE A 6 8.42 8.34 -1.59
C ILE A 6 9.06 6.96 -1.76
N THR A 7 10.16 6.74 -1.07
CA THR A 7 10.75 5.42 -0.91
C THR A 7 10.56 4.97 0.52
N LEU A 8 9.81 3.89 0.70
CA LEU A 8 9.65 3.24 1.99
C LEU A 8 10.94 2.47 2.29
N PRO A 9 11.57 2.70 3.45
CA PRO A 9 12.84 2.07 3.76
C PRO A 9 12.70 0.56 3.85
N ARG A 10 13.77 -0.14 3.44
CA ARG A 10 13.92 -1.56 3.68
C ARG A 10 13.80 -1.84 5.19
N PRO A 11 12.99 -2.81 5.63
CA PRO A 11 13.06 -3.31 7.00
C PRO A 11 14.47 -3.87 7.28
N PRO A 12 15.13 -3.48 8.38
CA PRO A 12 16.47 -3.98 8.68
C PRO A 12 16.49 -5.45 9.09
N GLU A 13 15.37 -5.96 9.60
CA GLU A 13 15.20 -7.34 10.05
C GLU A 13 14.40 -8.15 9.01
N ASP A 14 14.64 -9.46 9.00
CA ASP A 14 13.99 -10.42 8.09
C ASP A 14 12.58 -10.85 8.56
N ASP A 15 12.06 -10.28 9.65
CA ASP A 15 10.79 -10.63 10.27
C ASP A 15 9.62 -10.62 9.29
N VAL A 16 9.57 -9.64 8.37
CA VAL A 16 8.53 -9.55 7.35
C VAL A 16 8.53 -10.79 6.46
N TRP A 17 9.70 -11.25 6.03
CA TRP A 17 9.84 -12.48 5.25
C TRP A 17 9.41 -13.70 6.06
N GLN A 18 9.84 -13.82 7.31
CA GLN A 18 9.50 -14.96 8.16
C GLN A 18 7.99 -15.11 8.33
N HIS A 19 7.28 -14.01 8.58
CA HIS A 19 5.84 -14.01 8.74
C HIS A 19 5.11 -14.34 7.43
N VAL A 20 5.54 -13.76 6.30
CA VAL A 20 4.96 -14.07 4.99
C VAL A 20 5.15 -15.54 4.63
N PHE A 21 6.36 -16.10 4.81
CA PHE A 21 6.60 -17.51 4.52
C PHE A 21 5.87 -18.44 5.48
N SER A 22 5.76 -18.09 6.76
CA SER A 22 4.99 -18.87 7.73
C SER A 22 3.51 -18.93 7.34
N ALA A 23 2.93 -17.81 6.90
CA ALA A 23 1.56 -17.78 6.41
C ALA A 23 1.39 -18.56 5.10
N ILE A 24 2.34 -18.43 4.16
CA ILE A 24 2.32 -19.22 2.91
C ILE A 24 2.40 -20.71 3.21
N ALA A 25 3.25 -21.12 4.17
CA ALA A 25 3.36 -22.51 4.59
C ALA A 25 2.08 -23.01 5.25
N ALA A 26 1.45 -22.20 6.11
CA ALA A 26 0.20 -22.53 6.79
C ALA A 26 -1.01 -22.65 5.84
N LEU A 27 -1.04 -21.84 4.78
CA LEU A 27 -2.12 -21.85 3.77
C LEU A 27 -1.83 -22.82 2.61
N GLY A 28 -0.57 -23.19 2.43
CA GLY A 28 -0.12 -24.07 1.35
C GLY A 28 -0.30 -25.54 1.69
N ASN A 29 -0.06 -26.39 0.68
CA ASN A 29 -0.03 -27.84 0.84
C ASN A 29 1.39 -28.39 1.05
N GLY A 30 2.37 -27.51 1.32
CA GLY A 30 3.78 -27.85 1.49
C GLY A 30 4.52 -28.30 0.22
N LYS A 31 3.88 -28.31 -0.96
CA LYS A 31 4.47 -28.89 -2.19
C LYS A 31 5.28 -27.92 -3.04
N LYS A 32 5.35 -26.63 -2.69
CA LYS A 32 6.02 -25.60 -3.48
C LYS A 32 7.19 -24.99 -2.71
N ALA A 33 8.36 -25.02 -3.32
CA ALA A 33 9.49 -24.21 -2.90
C ALA A 33 9.34 -22.81 -3.48
N TYR A 34 9.68 -21.79 -2.68
CA TYR A 34 9.56 -20.38 -3.06
C TYR A 34 10.91 -19.70 -3.00
N ILE A 35 11.13 -18.75 -3.92
CA ILE A 35 12.38 -17.99 -3.99
C ILE A 35 12.29 -16.86 -2.96
N LYS A 36 13.19 -16.87 -1.98
CA LYS A 36 13.40 -15.74 -1.07
C LYS A 36 14.39 -14.76 -1.71
N LEU A 37 13.90 -13.58 -2.10
CA LEU A 37 14.75 -12.49 -2.56
C LEU A 37 15.15 -11.58 -1.40
N ALA A 38 16.18 -10.75 -1.62
CA ALA A 38 16.55 -9.71 -0.66
C ALA A 38 15.38 -8.73 -0.42
N LEU A 39 15.27 -8.23 0.81
CA LEU A 39 14.42 -7.07 1.07
C LEU A 39 15.05 -5.84 0.41
N GLU A 40 14.23 -5.11 -0.33
CA GLU A 40 14.60 -3.87 -0.99
C GLU A 40 13.70 -2.73 -0.47
N PRO A 41 14.14 -1.47 -0.56
CA PRO A 41 13.25 -0.33 -0.38
C PRO A 41 12.07 -0.40 -1.35
N VAL A 42 10.88 -0.02 -0.88
CA VAL A 42 9.65 -0.09 -1.69
C VAL A 42 9.30 1.30 -2.20
N GLY A 43 9.23 1.46 -3.51
CA GLY A 43 8.78 2.71 -4.11
C GLY A 43 7.27 2.92 -3.94
N ALA A 44 6.84 4.16 -3.74
CA ALA A 44 5.43 4.53 -3.72
C ALA A 44 5.26 6.00 -4.11
N GLU A 45 4.01 6.40 -4.34
CA GLU A 45 3.62 7.79 -4.52
C GLU A 45 2.39 8.12 -3.68
N TRP A 46 2.44 9.26 -3.00
CA TRP A 46 1.30 9.92 -2.40
C TRP A 46 0.54 10.70 -3.45
N LEU A 47 -0.78 10.51 -3.52
CA LEU A 47 -1.67 11.26 -4.39
C LEU A 47 -2.77 11.94 -3.59
N GLY A 48 -3.12 13.14 -4.02
CA GLY A 48 -4.15 13.96 -3.40
C GLY A 48 -4.86 14.85 -4.41
N TYR A 49 -6.03 15.35 -4.02
CA TYR A 49 -6.71 16.41 -4.75
C TYR A 49 -5.85 17.67 -4.76
N ARG A 50 -5.73 18.34 -5.91
CA ARG A 50 -5.07 19.64 -6.07
C ARG A 50 -6.08 20.61 -6.66
N GLY A 51 -6.53 21.55 -5.85
CA GLY A 51 -7.49 22.58 -6.20
C GLY A 51 -6.83 23.84 -6.75
N GLY A 52 -7.66 24.76 -7.25
CA GLY A 52 -7.20 26.07 -7.72
C GLY A 52 -6.32 26.05 -8.98
N VAL A 53 -6.26 24.93 -9.69
CA VAL A 53 -5.49 24.75 -10.92
C VAL A 53 -6.34 24.16 -12.02
N SER A 54 -5.93 24.35 -13.29
CA SER A 54 -6.57 23.72 -14.44
C SER A 54 -6.29 22.22 -14.50
N ASP A 55 -7.14 21.46 -15.21
CA ASP A 55 -6.93 20.02 -15.43
C ASP A 55 -5.65 19.69 -16.22
N THR A 56 -5.16 20.67 -16.99
CA THR A 56 -3.93 20.58 -17.79
C THR A 56 -2.71 21.17 -17.09
N GLU A 57 -2.86 21.63 -15.84
CA GLU A 57 -1.74 22.20 -15.09
C GLU A 57 -0.65 21.15 -14.89
N PRO A 58 0.61 21.43 -15.28
CA PRO A 58 1.70 20.48 -15.12
C PRO A 58 2.01 20.19 -13.64
N GLU A 59 2.73 19.08 -13.43
CA GLU A 59 3.29 18.75 -12.12
C GLU A 59 4.28 19.85 -11.69
N PRO A 60 4.17 20.37 -10.45
CA PRO A 60 5.03 21.46 -10.00
C PRO A 60 6.47 20.98 -9.83
N SER A 61 7.42 21.80 -10.26
CA SER A 61 8.86 21.55 -10.12
C SER A 61 9.35 21.98 -8.73
N MET A 62 9.05 21.16 -7.72
CA MET A 62 9.44 21.38 -6.32
C MET A 62 9.89 20.07 -5.65
N ALA A 63 10.46 20.14 -4.44
CA ALA A 63 10.94 18.94 -3.76
C ALA A 63 9.78 17.99 -3.38
N GLU A 64 10.02 16.68 -3.38
CA GLU A 64 8.95 15.69 -3.08
C GLU A 64 8.32 15.89 -1.70
N GLN A 65 9.11 16.32 -0.70
CA GLN A 65 8.60 16.65 0.62
C GLN A 65 7.67 17.88 0.59
N GLU A 66 8.03 18.93 -0.17
CA GLU A 66 7.20 20.12 -0.32
C GLU A 66 5.90 19.82 -1.08
N LYS A 67 5.95 18.93 -2.08
CA LYS A 67 4.74 18.40 -2.74
C LYS A 67 3.84 17.68 -1.74
N TYR A 68 4.42 16.87 -0.86
CA TYR A 68 3.66 16.16 0.18
C TYR A 68 3.04 17.12 1.18
N ASP A 69 3.78 18.14 1.63
CA ASP A 69 3.28 19.13 2.58
C ASP A 69 2.13 19.95 1.95
N SER A 70 2.25 20.34 0.68
CA SER A 70 1.20 21.01 -0.09
C SER A 70 -0.04 20.13 -0.27
N LEU A 71 0.16 18.86 -0.63
CA LEU A 71 -0.90 17.85 -0.70
C LEU A 71 -1.63 17.75 0.65
N MET A 72 -0.88 17.66 1.74
CA MET A 72 -1.43 17.53 3.09
C MET A 72 -2.20 18.79 3.54
N GLY A 73 -1.86 19.96 3.01
CA GLY A 73 -2.61 21.21 3.22
C GLY A 73 -4.01 21.19 2.58
N GLU A 74 -4.23 20.37 1.54
CA GLU A 74 -5.53 20.24 0.86
C GLU A 74 -6.37 19.03 1.32
N VAL A 75 -5.78 18.13 2.12
CA VAL A 75 -6.48 16.97 2.68
C VAL A 75 -7.51 17.41 3.71
N LYS A 76 -8.79 17.12 3.47
CA LYS A 76 -9.90 17.48 4.38
C LYS A 76 -10.31 16.35 5.31
N ASN A 77 -10.01 15.11 4.93
CA ASN A 77 -10.32 13.91 5.70
C ASN A 77 -9.05 13.10 6.00
N LYS A 78 -8.95 12.54 7.20
CA LYS A 78 -7.81 11.73 7.63
C LYS A 78 -7.74 10.34 6.98
N ILE A 79 -8.69 10.01 6.10
CA ILE A 79 -8.70 8.77 5.32
C ILE A 79 -7.41 8.66 4.50
N THR A 80 -6.73 7.52 4.67
CA THR A 80 -5.62 7.12 3.81
C THR A 80 -6.01 5.85 3.09
N ILE A 81 -5.95 5.89 1.76
CA ILE A 81 -6.14 4.71 0.92
C ILE A 81 -4.76 4.14 0.61
N LEU A 82 -4.54 2.86 0.87
CA LEU A 82 -3.41 2.10 0.36
C LEU A 82 -3.87 1.40 -0.92
N TYR A 83 -3.19 1.68 -2.03
CA TYR A 83 -3.60 1.26 -3.36
C TYR A 83 -2.52 0.40 -4.02
N PHE A 84 -2.96 -0.72 -4.59
CA PHE A 84 -2.16 -1.60 -5.43
C PHE A 84 -2.81 -1.66 -6.80
N HIS A 85 -2.03 -1.32 -7.83
CA HIS A 85 -2.51 -1.40 -9.20
C HIS A 85 -2.77 -2.86 -9.62
N GLY A 86 -3.60 -3.06 -10.64
CA GLY A 86 -3.82 -4.39 -11.23
C GLY A 86 -2.66 -4.82 -12.13
N GLY A 87 -2.94 -5.69 -13.10
CA GLY A 87 -1.93 -6.14 -14.08
C GLY A 87 -1.27 -7.47 -13.74
N SER A 88 -1.95 -8.32 -12.97
CA SER A 88 -1.54 -9.72 -12.75
C SER A 88 -0.14 -9.91 -12.15
N ASN A 89 0.31 -8.93 -11.35
CA ASN A 89 1.67 -8.88 -10.79
C ASN A 89 2.79 -8.93 -11.83
N TYR A 90 2.51 -8.54 -13.07
CA TYR A 90 3.44 -8.62 -14.19
C TYR A 90 3.44 -7.35 -15.06
N LEU A 91 2.33 -6.62 -15.05
CA LEU A 91 2.08 -5.48 -15.92
C LEU A 91 1.91 -4.19 -15.13
N ILE A 92 2.04 -3.09 -15.89
CA ILE A 92 1.75 -1.70 -15.53
C ILE A 92 2.57 -1.14 -14.36
N ASP A 93 2.36 0.16 -14.12
CA ASP A 93 3.05 0.95 -13.12
C ASP A 93 2.02 1.78 -12.34
N PRO A 94 2.24 2.15 -11.05
CA PRO A 94 1.32 3.04 -10.36
C PRO A 94 1.06 4.35 -11.13
N VAL A 95 2.05 4.84 -11.89
CA VAL A 95 1.92 6.02 -12.76
C VAL A 95 0.80 5.85 -13.78
N SER A 96 0.64 4.65 -14.35
CA SER A 96 -0.41 4.33 -15.34
C SER A 96 -1.82 4.38 -14.75
N THR A 97 -1.95 4.34 -13.42
CA THR A 97 -3.25 4.32 -12.71
C THR A 97 -3.58 5.62 -12.00
N ARG A 98 -2.74 6.66 -12.11
CA ARG A 98 -2.95 7.97 -11.47
C ARG A 98 -4.33 8.58 -11.73
N PRO A 99 -4.93 8.53 -12.94
CA PRO A 99 -6.26 9.08 -13.17
C PRO A 99 -7.35 8.39 -12.32
N VAL A 100 -7.24 7.08 -12.08
CA VAL A 100 -8.16 6.32 -11.23
C VAL A 100 -7.92 6.69 -9.76
N VAL A 101 -6.65 6.70 -9.35
CA VAL A 101 -6.25 7.04 -7.98
C VAL A 101 -6.63 8.49 -7.61
N ALA A 102 -6.59 9.42 -8.58
CA ALA A 102 -7.07 10.79 -8.42
C ALA A 102 -8.53 10.83 -7.98
N LYS A 103 -9.39 10.03 -8.61
CA LYS A 103 -10.82 9.96 -8.28
C LYS A 103 -11.01 9.48 -6.84
N TYR A 104 -10.25 8.48 -6.41
CA TYR A 104 -10.29 7.99 -5.03
C TYR A 104 -9.86 9.07 -4.02
N ALA A 105 -8.78 9.79 -4.29
CA ALA A 105 -8.33 10.89 -3.45
C ALA A 105 -9.40 11.98 -3.31
N THR A 106 -10.01 12.38 -4.43
CA THR A 106 -11.07 13.39 -4.49
C THR A 106 -12.32 12.97 -3.72
N VAL A 107 -12.83 11.75 -3.96
CA VAL A 107 -14.04 11.24 -3.29
C VAL A 107 -13.81 11.05 -1.79
N ALA A 108 -12.66 10.50 -1.40
CA ALA A 108 -12.33 10.32 0.01
C ALA A 108 -12.04 11.65 0.73
N GLN A 109 -11.81 12.73 -0.04
CA GLN A 109 -11.21 13.99 0.44
C GLN A 109 -9.94 13.76 1.27
N GLY A 110 -9.24 12.68 0.94
CA GLY A 110 -8.13 12.13 1.70
C GLY A 110 -6.88 12.05 0.84
N ARG A 111 -6.01 11.11 1.19
CA ARG A 111 -4.79 10.80 0.43
C ARG A 111 -4.72 9.34 0.05
N VAL A 112 -4.01 9.05 -1.03
CA VAL A 112 -3.76 7.69 -1.49
C VAL A 112 -2.26 7.42 -1.51
N LEU A 113 -1.81 6.31 -0.93
CA LEU A 113 -0.48 5.75 -1.12
C LEU A 113 -0.57 4.67 -2.19
N SER A 114 -0.13 4.99 -3.41
CA SER A 114 -0.07 4.05 -4.53
C SER A 114 1.31 3.38 -4.56
N VAL A 115 1.35 2.06 -4.42
CA VAL A 115 2.59 1.30 -4.20
C VAL A 115 3.16 0.80 -5.53
N ARG A 116 4.46 1.00 -5.73
CA ARG A 116 5.27 0.40 -6.82
C ARG A 116 5.88 -0.91 -6.33
N TYR A 117 5.04 -1.92 -6.16
CA TYR A 117 5.48 -3.23 -5.70
C TYR A 117 6.24 -3.96 -6.81
N ARG A 118 7.16 -4.86 -6.43
CA ARG A 118 7.97 -5.62 -7.40
C ARG A 118 7.11 -6.59 -8.20
N LEU A 119 7.32 -6.59 -9.51
CA LEU A 119 6.58 -7.40 -10.48
C LEU A 119 7.38 -8.62 -10.91
N ALA A 120 6.67 -9.70 -11.23
CA ALA A 120 7.24 -10.83 -11.95
C ALA A 120 7.65 -10.43 -13.38
N PRO A 121 8.66 -11.08 -13.97
CA PRO A 121 9.44 -12.19 -13.42
C PRO A 121 10.58 -11.75 -12.49
N GLN A 122 10.95 -10.46 -12.45
CA GLN A 122 12.10 -9.96 -11.68
C GLN A 122 11.88 -10.09 -10.16
N GLY A 123 10.65 -9.84 -9.71
CA GLY A 123 10.14 -10.11 -8.36
C GLY A 123 9.09 -11.23 -8.42
N PRO A 124 9.51 -12.51 -8.47
CA PRO A 124 8.57 -13.63 -8.50
C PRO A 124 7.76 -13.68 -7.20
N PHE A 125 6.70 -14.48 -7.19
CA PHE A 125 5.99 -14.81 -5.95
C PHE A 125 7.01 -15.30 -4.89
N SER A 126 7.03 -14.77 -3.66
CA SER A 126 6.04 -13.94 -2.96
C SER A 126 6.40 -12.46 -2.81
N THR A 127 7.25 -11.93 -3.66
CA THR A 127 7.89 -10.60 -3.49
C THR A 127 6.87 -9.45 -3.37
N ALA A 128 5.83 -9.44 -4.22
CA ALA A 128 4.76 -8.44 -4.12
C ALA A 128 4.06 -8.45 -2.75
N LEU A 129 3.84 -9.64 -2.14
CA LEU A 129 3.23 -9.77 -0.81
C LEU A 129 4.07 -9.08 0.27
N VAL A 130 5.38 -9.23 0.17
CA VAL A 130 6.32 -8.59 1.09
C VAL A 130 6.26 -7.07 0.94
N ASP A 131 6.28 -6.57 -0.29
CA ASP A 131 6.22 -5.12 -0.54
C ASP A 131 4.90 -4.51 -0.06
N ALA A 132 3.78 -5.21 -0.25
CA ALA A 132 2.49 -4.79 0.27
C ALA A 132 2.45 -4.77 1.80
N LEU A 133 3.03 -5.77 2.46
CA LEU A 133 3.11 -5.80 3.91
C LEU A 133 4.01 -4.68 4.44
N VAL A 134 5.15 -4.41 3.79
CA VAL A 134 6.01 -3.27 4.11
C VAL A 134 5.25 -1.96 3.97
N ALA A 135 4.50 -1.76 2.87
CA ALA A 135 3.70 -0.56 2.67
C ALA A 135 2.61 -0.38 3.73
N TYR A 136 1.88 -1.45 4.06
CA TYR A 136 0.87 -1.43 5.11
C TYR A 136 1.46 -1.11 6.49
N LEU A 137 2.55 -1.78 6.87
CA LEU A 137 3.23 -1.53 8.15
C LEU A 137 3.80 -0.10 8.21
N SER A 138 4.23 0.45 7.08
CA SER A 138 4.73 1.81 6.99
C SER A 138 3.65 2.85 7.33
N LEU A 139 2.39 2.57 6.97
CA LEU A 139 1.25 3.41 7.32
C LEU A 139 0.86 3.30 8.81
N LEU A 140 0.94 2.10 9.38
CA LEU A 140 0.62 1.88 10.79
C LEU A 140 1.69 2.44 11.73
N TYR A 141 2.95 2.41 11.31
CA TYR A 141 4.11 2.69 12.18
C TYR A 141 5.11 3.69 11.58
N PRO A 142 4.67 4.90 11.19
CA PRO A 142 5.45 5.85 10.38
C PRO A 142 6.75 6.33 11.06
N HIS A 143 6.77 6.44 12.40
CA HIS A 143 7.97 6.87 13.14
C HIS A 143 8.94 5.73 13.45
N ARG A 144 8.49 4.46 13.38
CA ARG A 144 9.30 3.30 13.78
C ARG A 144 10.12 2.71 12.64
N LEU A 145 9.84 3.08 11.40
CA LEU A 145 10.66 2.61 10.27
C LEU A 145 12.07 3.22 10.24
N LYS A 146 12.26 4.39 10.87
CA LYS A 146 13.57 5.04 10.96
C LYS A 146 14.44 4.42 12.06
N HIS A 147 13.84 3.81 13.09
CA HIS A 147 14.49 3.21 14.25
C HIS A 147 13.83 1.85 14.51
N PHE A 148 14.10 0.89 13.64
CA PHE A 148 13.68 -0.49 13.83
C PHE A 148 14.60 -1.11 14.91
N VAL A 149 14.16 -1.04 16.16
CA VAL A 149 14.73 -1.85 17.24
C VAL A 149 13.55 -2.58 17.87
N ASN A 150 13.56 -3.91 17.77
CA ASN A 150 12.55 -4.85 18.29
C ASN A 150 11.14 -4.74 17.69
N LEU A 151 10.96 -5.24 16.46
CA LEU A 151 9.61 -5.55 15.94
C LEU A 151 9.01 -6.82 16.58
N SER A 152 9.85 -7.80 16.93
CA SER A 152 9.46 -9.13 17.42
C SER A 152 8.61 -9.13 18.70
N ALA A 153 8.79 -8.17 19.61
CA ALA A 153 8.15 -8.21 20.93
C ALA A 153 6.76 -7.53 21.00
N ARG A 154 6.35 -6.75 19.98
CA ARG A 154 5.10 -5.96 20.05
C ARG A 154 4.24 -5.99 18.78
N LEU A 155 4.79 -6.42 17.66
CA LEU A 155 4.04 -6.76 16.46
C LEU A 155 3.90 -8.28 16.41
N GLN A 156 2.99 -8.83 17.21
CA GLN A 156 2.35 -10.09 16.82
C GLN A 156 1.59 -9.79 15.53
N LEU A 157 2.28 -9.94 14.38
CA LEU A 157 1.65 -9.91 13.07
C LEU A 157 0.61 -11.02 13.09
N SER A 158 -0.63 -10.63 13.34
CA SER A 158 -1.71 -11.61 13.41
C SER A 158 -1.92 -12.21 12.02
N CYS A 159 -2.38 -13.45 11.93
CA CYS A 159 -2.78 -14.05 10.66
C CYS A 159 -3.70 -13.12 9.86
N ALA A 160 -4.53 -12.30 10.53
CA ALA A 160 -5.40 -11.32 9.88
C ALA A 160 -4.64 -10.25 9.09
N GLU A 161 -3.47 -9.79 9.54
CA GLU A 161 -2.69 -8.74 8.84
C GLU A 161 -2.00 -9.30 7.59
N ILE A 162 -1.50 -10.53 7.68
CA ILE A 162 -0.90 -11.23 6.54
C ILE A 162 -1.97 -11.69 5.56
N LEU A 163 -3.12 -12.19 6.06
CA LEU A 163 -4.29 -12.51 5.24
C LEU A 163 -4.88 -11.28 4.58
N THR A 164 -4.86 -10.12 5.26
CA THR A 164 -5.22 -8.85 4.64
C THR A 164 -4.30 -8.60 3.47
N ALA A 165 -2.97 -8.53 3.67
CA ALA A 165 -1.96 -8.33 2.61
C ALA A 165 -2.08 -9.35 1.46
N ALA A 166 -2.30 -10.63 1.78
CA ALA A 166 -2.52 -11.69 0.81
C ALA A 166 -3.83 -11.53 0.04
N THR A 167 -4.91 -11.09 0.69
CA THR A 167 -6.18 -10.76 0.03
C THR A 167 -6.04 -9.53 -0.86
N LEU A 168 -5.26 -8.51 -0.42
CA LEU A 168 -4.98 -7.31 -1.21
C LEU A 168 -4.43 -7.71 -2.58
N LEU A 169 -3.46 -8.65 -2.60
CA LEU A 169 -2.72 -9.01 -3.81
C LEU A 169 -3.26 -10.21 -4.58
N HIS A 170 -3.93 -11.17 -3.93
CA HIS A 170 -4.55 -12.29 -4.64
C HIS A 170 -5.71 -11.81 -5.52
N ARG A 171 -6.43 -10.75 -5.12
CA ARG A 171 -7.44 -10.10 -5.97
C ARG A 171 -6.85 -9.15 -7.03
N CYS A 172 -5.59 -8.71 -6.85
CA CYS A 172 -4.82 -7.97 -7.86
C CYS A 172 -4.46 -8.77 -9.12
N TYR A 173 -4.67 -10.10 -9.12
CA TYR A 173 -4.53 -10.92 -10.32
C TYR A 173 -5.55 -10.57 -11.43
N SER A 174 -6.62 -9.83 -11.11
CA SER A 174 -7.60 -9.38 -12.13
C SER A 174 -8.14 -7.96 -11.92
N TYR A 175 -8.09 -7.39 -10.70
CA TYR A 175 -8.69 -6.07 -10.40
C TYR A 175 -7.80 -5.21 -9.48
N CYS A 176 -7.88 -3.89 -9.59
CA CYS A 176 -7.21 -2.98 -8.66
C CYS A 176 -7.73 -3.16 -7.22
N PHE A 177 -6.85 -3.01 -6.23
CA PHE A 177 -7.22 -3.18 -4.81
C PHE A 177 -7.10 -1.88 -4.01
N ILE A 178 -8.11 -1.61 -3.18
CA ILE A 178 -8.22 -0.44 -2.30
C ILE A 178 -8.31 -0.92 -0.86
N TYR A 179 -7.34 -0.55 -0.03
CA TYR A 179 -7.43 -0.72 1.42
C TYR A 179 -7.54 0.65 2.09
N ILE A 180 -8.50 0.84 2.98
CA ILE A 180 -8.62 2.09 3.74
C ILE A 180 -7.92 1.87 5.09
N ALA A 181 -6.78 2.53 5.26
CA ALA A 181 -5.97 2.38 6.44
C ALA A 181 -6.68 2.98 7.67
N PRO A 182 -6.89 2.19 8.74
CA PRO A 182 -7.51 2.68 9.95
C PRO A 182 -6.61 3.73 10.62
N HIS A 183 -7.22 4.74 11.23
CA HIS A 183 -6.48 5.77 11.94
C HIS A 183 -5.65 5.16 13.08
N PRO A 184 -4.35 5.50 13.23
CA PRO A 184 -3.44 4.87 14.20
C PRO A 184 -3.86 4.99 15.68
N GLN A 185 -4.86 5.81 15.98
CA GLN A 185 -5.37 6.01 17.35
C GLN A 185 -6.74 5.37 17.68
N LYS A 186 -7.42 4.67 16.75
CA LYS A 186 -8.71 4.00 17.07
C LYS A 186 -8.62 2.49 16.92
N LYS A 187 -8.38 1.80 18.05
CA LYS A 187 -8.21 0.34 18.15
C LYS A 187 -9.47 -0.52 17.85
N ARG A 188 -10.64 0.05 17.53
CA ARG A 188 -11.92 -0.66 17.73
C ARG A 188 -12.98 -0.54 16.62
N GLN A 189 -12.59 -0.33 15.37
CA GLN A 189 -13.54 -0.26 14.25
C GLN A 189 -13.03 -1.04 13.03
N ARG A 190 -12.47 -2.24 13.28
CA ARG A 190 -11.77 -3.07 12.29
C ARG A 190 -12.71 -3.92 11.41
N TYR A 191 -13.99 -4.05 11.74
CA TYR A 191 -14.90 -5.02 11.08
C TYR A 191 -15.99 -4.37 10.21
N ASP A 192 -16.71 -3.37 10.72
CA ASP A 192 -17.82 -2.74 9.97
C ASP A 192 -17.39 -2.03 8.67
N PHE A 193 -16.14 -1.55 8.64
CA PHE A 193 -15.61 -0.80 7.51
C PHE A 193 -15.22 -1.71 6.32
N MET A 194 -14.84 -2.96 6.61
CA MET A 194 -14.40 -3.91 5.59
C MET A 194 -15.58 -4.33 4.69
N GLU A 195 -16.77 -4.50 5.27
CA GLU A 195 -18.00 -4.76 4.51
C GLU A 195 -18.40 -3.57 3.62
N GLN A 196 -18.27 -2.33 4.10
CA GLN A 196 -18.56 -1.16 3.26
C GLN A 196 -17.61 -1.08 2.07
N SER A 197 -16.31 -1.32 2.25
CA SER A 197 -15.33 -1.29 1.13
C SER A 197 -15.61 -2.34 0.02
N MET A 198 -16.23 -3.47 0.36
CA MET A 198 -16.66 -4.48 -0.61
C MET A 198 -17.88 -4.03 -1.45
N GLN A 199 -18.72 -3.14 -0.94
CA GLN A 199 -19.85 -2.57 -1.69
C GLN A 199 -19.38 -1.52 -2.72
N TRP A 200 -18.33 -0.77 -2.42
CA TRP A 200 -17.77 0.22 -3.36
C TRP A 200 -17.06 -0.41 -4.57
N THR A 201 -16.50 -1.62 -4.41
CA THR A 201 -15.79 -2.32 -5.50
C THR A 201 -16.72 -3.03 -6.48
N THR A 202 -17.96 -3.34 -6.08
CA THR A 202 -18.98 -3.96 -6.93
C THR A 202 -19.86 -2.94 -7.65
N ALA A 203 -19.97 -1.71 -7.13
CA ALA A 203 -20.80 -0.66 -7.72
C ALA A 203 -20.20 0.04 -8.97
N TYR A 204 -18.93 -0.19 -9.28
CA TYR A 204 -18.22 0.49 -10.38
C TYR A 204 -17.48 -0.46 -11.34
N SER A 205 -17.90 -1.72 -11.40
CA SER A 205 -17.44 -2.76 -12.34
C SER A 205 -18.52 -3.14 -13.34
#